data_AF-A0A8T0C9W4-F1
#
_entry.id   AF-A0A8T0C9W4-F1
#
_cell.length_a   1.000
_cell.length_b   1.000
_cell.length_c   1.000
_cell.angle_alpha   90.00
_cell.angle_beta   90.00
_cell.angle_gamma   90.00
#
_symmetry.space_group_name_H-M   'P 1'
#
loop_
_entity.id
_entity.type
_entity.pdbx_description
1 polymer ?
#
loop_
_entity_poly.entity_id
_entity_poly.type
_entity_poly.pdbx_seq_one_letter_code
_entity_poly.pdbx_strand_id
1 'polypeptide(L)'
;MPMARKKQVSLSDTKYYHCISRCVRRAFLCGKDRLTGKSYEHRRDWVEEKLLTLAKVFCIDVCGYAVMSNHTHIVLYVDDKKAQRLSDKAIVLRWHKLFKGNQHQL
;
A
#
# COMPACT_ATOMS: atom_id res chain seq x y z
N MET A 1 10.75 -18.11 8.85
CA MET A 1 11.52 -16.85 8.89
C MET A 1 11.00 -15.93 7.77
N PRO A 2 10.72 -14.65 8.03
CA PRO A 2 10.38 -13.72 6.95
C PRO A 2 11.59 -13.54 6.01
N MET A 3 11.35 -13.57 4.70
CA MET A 3 12.37 -13.33 3.69
C MET A 3 12.42 -11.84 3.35
N ALA A 4 13.61 -11.29 3.11
CA ALA A 4 13.75 -9.90 2.68
C ALA A 4 13.04 -9.68 1.33
N ARG A 5 12.27 -8.60 1.19
CA ARG A 5 11.48 -8.31 -0.03
C ARG A 5 12.31 -8.34 -1.31
N LYS A 6 13.57 -7.89 -1.27
CA LYS A 6 14.50 -7.93 -2.42
C LYS A 6 14.80 -9.34 -2.94
N LYS A 7 14.55 -10.38 -2.13
CA LYS A 7 14.67 -11.79 -2.50
C LYS A 7 13.33 -12.41 -2.92
N GLN A 8 12.22 -11.70 -2.69
CA GLN A 8 10.86 -12.15 -3.01
C GLN A 8 10.29 -11.48 -4.27
N VAL A 9 10.85 -10.32 -4.65
CA VAL A 9 10.42 -9.52 -5.80
C VAL A 9 11.48 -9.62 -6.88
N SER A 10 11.05 -10.06 -8.08
CA SER A 10 11.87 -10.20 -9.28
C SER A 10 11.15 -9.56 -10.46
N LEU A 11 11.57 -8.36 -10.83
CA LEU A 11 10.95 -7.59 -11.92
C LEU A 11 11.26 -8.16 -13.31
N SER A 12 12.27 -9.03 -13.43
CA SER A 12 12.55 -9.79 -14.64
C SER A 12 11.54 -10.89 -14.89
N ASP A 13 11.03 -11.51 -13.82
CA ASP A 13 10.12 -12.65 -13.92
C ASP A 13 8.68 -12.17 -14.04
N THR A 14 8.28 -11.21 -13.20
CA THR A 14 6.97 -10.57 -13.29
C THR A 14 6.97 -9.19 -12.64
N LYS A 15 6.16 -8.30 -13.21
CA LYS A 15 5.86 -6.99 -12.63
C LYS A 15 4.56 -6.98 -11.84
N TYR A 16 3.78 -8.06 -11.89
CA TYR A 16 2.51 -8.21 -11.21
C TYR A 16 2.68 -8.99 -9.91
N TYR A 17 2.13 -8.45 -8.82
CA TYR A 17 2.20 -9.06 -7.49
C TYR A 17 0.85 -9.05 -6.80
N HIS A 18 0.52 -10.15 -6.14
CA HIS A 18 -0.61 -10.23 -5.21
C HIS A 18 -0.10 -10.06 -3.79
N CYS A 19 -0.35 -8.89 -3.21
CA CYS A 19 0.00 -8.58 -1.83
C CYS A 19 -1.19 -8.77 -0.90
N ILE A 20 -0.95 -9.42 0.24
CA ILE A 20 -1.96 -9.70 1.25
C ILE A 20 -1.44 -9.19 2.59
N SER A 21 -2.26 -8.44 3.32
CA SER A 21 -1.96 -8.01 4.69
C SER A 21 -3.13 -8.35 5.59
N ARG A 22 -2.87 -9.07 6.69
CA ARG A 22 -3.90 -9.52 7.63
C ARG A 22 -3.66 -8.92 9.01
N CYS A 23 -4.69 -8.31 9.58
CA CYS A 23 -4.74 -7.96 10.99
C CYS A 23 -4.91 -9.23 11.82
N VAL A 24 -4.04 -9.38 12.81
CA VAL A 24 -4.09 -10.45 13.82
C VAL A 24 -4.68 -9.93 15.12
N ARG A 25 -4.87 -10.81 16.11
CA ARG A 25 -5.32 -10.44 17.47
C ARG A 25 -6.64 -9.66 17.49
N ARG A 26 -7.53 -9.90 16.52
CA ARG A 26 -8.85 -9.27 16.40
C ARG A 26 -8.82 -7.74 16.28
N ALA A 27 -7.72 -7.15 15.83
CA ALA A 27 -7.60 -5.71 15.57
C ALA A 27 -8.24 -5.33 14.21
N PHE A 28 -9.48 -5.78 13.95
CA PHE A 28 -10.20 -5.65 12.67
C PHE A 28 -9.87 -4.35 11.90
N LEU A 29 -9.57 -4.50 10.61
CA LEU A 29 -9.39 -3.38 9.69
C LEU A 29 -10.69 -2.58 9.59
N CYS A 30 -11.79 -3.29 9.34
CA CYS A 30 -13.14 -2.74 9.21
C CYS A 30 -14.19 -3.80 9.63
N GLY A 31 -15.47 -3.53 9.42
CA GLY A 31 -16.56 -4.43 9.82
C GLY A 31 -16.90 -4.38 11.31
N LYS A 32 -17.83 -5.23 11.73
CA LYS A 32 -18.37 -5.28 13.09
C LYS A 32 -17.69 -6.37 13.92
N ASP A 33 -17.10 -6.00 15.05
CA ASP A 33 -16.63 -6.99 16.02
C ASP A 33 -17.82 -7.66 16.70
N ARG A 34 -17.93 -8.98 16.55
CA ARG A 34 -19.08 -9.75 17.03
C ARG A 34 -19.17 -9.82 18.56
N LEU A 35 -18.06 -9.71 19.29
CA LEU A 35 -18.12 -9.78 20.77
C LEU A 35 -18.47 -8.45 21.40
N THR A 36 -17.89 -7.34 20.93
CA THR A 36 -18.14 -6.02 21.50
C THR A 36 -19.29 -5.28 20.82
N GLY A 37 -19.75 -5.77 19.67
CA GLY A 37 -20.74 -5.10 18.83
C GLY A 37 -20.22 -3.85 18.11
N LYS A 38 -18.97 -3.43 18.36
CA LYS A 38 -18.40 -2.19 17.82
C LYS A 38 -18.15 -2.32 16.32
N SER A 39 -18.62 -1.32 15.56
CA SER A 39 -18.38 -1.23 14.13
C SER A 39 -17.15 -0.38 13.81
N TYR A 40 -16.27 -0.93 12.97
CA TYR A 40 -15.13 -0.27 12.37
C TYR A 40 -15.32 -0.07 10.87
N GLU A 41 -16.54 -0.22 10.35
CA GLU A 41 -16.82 -0.21 8.92
C GLU A 41 -16.41 1.09 8.22
N HIS A 42 -16.50 2.22 8.92
CA HIS A 42 -16.00 3.53 8.46
C HIS A 42 -14.53 3.54 8.01
N ARG A 43 -13.72 2.58 8.46
CA ARG A 43 -12.30 2.48 8.09
C ARG A 43 -12.09 1.87 6.71
N ARG A 44 -13.10 1.21 6.11
CA ARG A 44 -12.97 0.60 4.79
C ARG A 44 -12.59 1.65 3.76
N ASP A 45 -13.36 2.73 3.71
CA ASP A 45 -13.13 3.85 2.78
C ASP A 45 -11.73 4.46 3.02
N TRP A 46 -11.32 4.61 4.28
CA TRP A 46 -9.98 5.13 4.61
C TRP A 46 -8.86 4.22 4.09
N VAL A 47 -9.03 2.90 4.16
CA VAL A 47 -8.06 1.94 3.64
C VAL A 47 -8.01 2.01 2.11
N GLU A 48 -9.17 2.11 1.45
CA GLU A 48 -9.26 2.23 0.00
C GLU A 48 -8.63 3.53 -0.51
N GLU A 49 -8.99 4.67 0.09
CA GLU A 49 -8.39 5.97 -0.23
C GLU A 49 -6.88 5.97 -0.02
N LYS A 50 -6.42 5.34 1.08
CA LYS A 50 -4.98 5.24 1.36
C LYS A 50 -4.29 4.37 0.31
N LEU A 51 -4.87 3.24 -0.09
CA LEU A 51 -4.33 2.38 -1.14
C LEU A 51 -4.14 3.16 -2.44
N LEU A 52 -5.17 3.88 -2.88
CA LEU A 52 -5.14 4.68 -4.11
C LEU A 52 -4.13 5.83 -4.02
N THR A 53 -3.99 6.44 -2.83
CA THR A 53 -2.99 7.49 -2.58
C THR A 53 -1.57 6.93 -2.66
N LEU A 54 -1.32 5.78 -2.05
CA LEU A 54 -0.01 5.11 -2.07
C LEU A 54 0.39 4.73 -3.50
N ALA A 55 -0.56 4.25 -4.31
CA ALA A 55 -0.31 3.90 -5.70
C ALA A 55 0.24 5.07 -6.52
N LYS A 56 -0.39 6.26 -6.37
CA LYS A 56 0.07 7.50 -7.02
C LYS A 56 1.49 7.89 -6.62
N VAL A 57 1.89 7.59 -5.37
CA VAL A 57 3.20 7.96 -4.83
C VAL A 57 4.29 7.00 -5.30
N PHE A 58 4.08 5.69 -5.17
CA PHE A 58 5.13 4.66 -5.30
C PHE A 58 5.36 4.10 -6.71
N CYS A 59 4.83 4.73 -7.76
CA CYS A 59 4.94 4.24 -9.14
C CYS A 59 4.46 2.78 -9.28
N ILE A 60 3.30 2.50 -8.69
CA ILE A 60 2.60 1.24 -8.85
C ILE A 60 1.19 1.52 -9.36
N ASP A 61 0.63 0.57 -10.10
CA ASP A 61 -0.77 0.59 -10.51
C ASP A 61 -1.54 -0.48 -9.74
N VAL A 62 -2.77 -0.18 -9.32
CA VAL A 62 -3.66 -1.13 -8.67
C VAL A 62 -4.50 -1.80 -9.75
N CYS A 63 -4.22 -3.07 -10.02
CA CYS A 63 -4.97 -3.87 -10.99
C CYS A 63 -6.29 -4.38 -10.41
N GLY A 64 -6.32 -4.59 -9.10
CA GLY A 64 -7.52 -4.98 -8.36
C GLY A 64 -7.25 -4.99 -6.86
N TYR A 65 -8.29 -4.81 -6.05
CA TYR A 65 -8.17 -4.87 -4.60
C TYR A 65 -9.45 -5.39 -3.95
N ALA A 66 -9.33 -5.91 -2.74
CA ALA A 66 -10.43 -6.22 -1.85
C ALA A 66 -10.05 -5.85 -0.41
N VAL A 67 -10.92 -5.09 0.26
CA VAL A 67 -10.80 -4.74 1.67
C VAL A 67 -11.82 -5.54 2.47
N MET A 68 -11.33 -6.51 3.23
CA MET A 68 -12.13 -7.35 4.11
C MET A 68 -11.96 -6.91 5.56
N SER A 69 -12.84 -7.39 6.45
CA SER A 69 -12.87 -6.98 7.85
C SER A 69 -11.54 -7.18 8.59
N ASN A 70 -10.73 -8.17 8.21
CA ASN A 70 -9.46 -8.47 8.88
C ASN A 70 -8.26 -8.55 7.93
N HIS A 71 -8.41 -8.35 6.62
CA HIS A 71 -7.28 -8.35 5.70
C HIS A 71 -7.57 -7.61 4.41
N THR A 72 -6.51 -7.28 3.68
CA THR A 72 -6.57 -6.75 2.32
C THR A 72 -5.96 -7.73 1.32
N HIS A 73 -6.50 -7.74 0.11
CA HIS A 73 -5.88 -8.31 -1.08
C HIS A 73 -5.64 -7.17 -2.06
N ILE A 74 -4.43 -7.07 -2.61
CA ILE A 74 -4.06 -6.04 -3.58
C ILE A 74 -3.29 -6.72 -4.71
N VAL A 75 -3.82 -6.67 -5.92
CA VAL A 75 -3.08 -7.03 -7.13
C VAL A 75 -2.50 -5.73 -7.68
N LEU A 76 -1.17 -5.64 -7.71
CA LEU A 76 -0.45 -4.45 -8.16
C LEU A 76 0.49 -4.76 -9.32
N TYR A 77 0.76 -3.74 -10.12
CA TYR A 77 1.80 -3.72 -11.13
C TYR A 77 2.90 -2.73 -10.72
N VAL A 78 4.16 -3.14 -10.80
CA VAL A 78 5.32 -2.28 -10.54
C VAL A 78 5.74 -1.59 -11.83
N ASP A 79 5.55 -0.26 -11.90
CA ASP A 79 5.96 0.56 -13.05
C ASP A 79 7.40 1.06 -12.84
N ASP A 80 8.35 0.14 -12.97
CA ASP A 80 9.79 0.38 -12.95
C ASP A 80 10.23 1.40 -14.01
N LYS A 81 9.61 1.40 -15.18
CA LYS A 81 9.88 2.38 -16.24
C LYS A 81 9.54 3.79 -15.79
N LYS A 82 8.39 3.99 -15.13
CA LYS A 82 8.02 5.29 -14.55
C LYS A 82 8.93 5.69 -13.41
N ALA A 83 9.31 4.75 -12.56
CA ALA A 83 10.25 5.00 -11.47
C ALA A 83 11.62 5.49 -12.01
N GLN A 84 12.16 4.84 -13.04
CA GLN A 84 13.44 5.20 -13.68
C GLN A 84 13.43 6.57 -14.36
N ARG A 85 12.26 7.10 -14.74
CA ARG A 85 12.12 8.44 -15.32
C ARG A 85 12.04 9.56 -14.28
N LEU A 86 11.97 9.24 -12.98
CA LEU A 86 11.89 10.25 -11.93
C LEU A 86 13.28 10.81 -11.61
N SER A 87 13.37 12.13 -11.46
CA SER A 87 14.53 12.77 -10.83
C SER A 87 14.46 12.64 -9.31
N ASP A 88 15.61 12.82 -8.63
CA ASP A 88 15.69 12.85 -7.16
C ASP A 88 14.70 13.85 -6.55
N LYS A 89 14.60 15.05 -7.14
CA LYS A 89 13.61 16.06 -6.75
C LYS A 89 12.17 15.52 -6.84
N ALA A 90 11.83 14.81 -7.92
CA ALA A 90 10.50 14.23 -8.07
C ALA A 90 10.24 13.10 -7.06
N ILE A 91 11.26 12.29 -6.72
CA ILE A 91 11.19 11.26 -5.68
C ILE A 91 10.91 11.90 -4.31
N VAL A 92 11.66 12.95 -3.95
CA VAL A 92 11.48 13.69 -2.70
C VAL A 92 10.08 14.31 -2.61
N LEU A 93 9.63 14.98 -3.67
CA LEU A 93 8.28 15.57 -3.72
C LEU A 93 7.17 14.53 -3.56
N ARG A 94 7.34 13.34 -4.15
CA ARG A 94 6.40 12.22 -3.98
C ARG A 94 6.39 11.71 -2.54
N TRP A 95 7.57 11.54 -1.93
CA TRP A 95 7.70 11.11 -0.54
C TRP A 95 7.02 12.07 0.43
N HIS A 96 7.15 13.37 0.21
CA HIS A 96 6.51 14.41 1.03
C HIS A 96 4.98 14.42 0.98
N LYS A 97 4.36 13.74 0.01
CA LYS A 97 2.89 13.54 0.02
C LYS A 97 2.42 12.61 1.14
N LEU A 98 3.32 11.77 1.66
CA LEU A 98 3.00 10.79 2.70
C LEU A 98 3.61 11.15 4.05
N PHE A 99 4.78 11.79 4.05
CA PHE A 99 5.57 12.03 5.24
C PHE A 99 5.98 13.50 5.34
N LYS A 100 5.83 14.08 6.52
CA LYS A 100 6.43 15.38 6.82
C LYS A 100 7.94 15.18 6.85
N GLY A 101 8.67 15.89 5.99
CA GLY A 101 10.14 15.94 6.07
C GLY A 101 10.59 17.38 6.31
N ASN A 102 11.89 17.55 6.57
CA ASN A 102 12.45 18.85 6.89
C ASN A 102 12.59 19.67 5.59
N GLN A 103 12.10 20.91 5.59
CA GLN A 103 12.11 21.82 4.43
C GLN A 103 13.50 22.31 3.98
N HIS A 104 14.59 21.79 4.53
CA HIS A 104 15.91 22.24 4.17
C HIS A 104 16.41 21.53 2.90
N GLN A 105 16.45 22.31 1.83
CA GLN A 105 17.09 22.09 0.53
C GLN A 105 16.24 21.36 -0.53
N LEU A 106 15.50 22.18 -1.28
CA LEU A 106 15.19 21.97 -2.69
C LEU A 106 15.78 23.11 -3.52
#